data_AF-A0A7J4RBI0-F1
#
_entry.id   AF-A0A7J4RBI0-F1
#
_cell.length_a   1.000
_cell.length_b   1.000
_cell.length_c   1.000
_cell.angle_alpha   90.00
_cell.angle_beta   90.00
_cell.angle_gamma   90.00
#
_symmetry.space_group_name_H-M   'P 1'
#
loop_
_entity.id
_entity.type
_entity.pdbx_description
1 polymer ?
#
loop_
_entity_poly.entity_id
_entity_poly.type
_entity_poly.pdbx_seq_one_letter_code
_entity_poly.pdbx_strand_id
1 'polypeptide(L)' 'MKKNYGKEYLGCVRSTFVISPDGTIKWCRYNVRAKGHVDMLMRELEFED' A
#
# COMPACT_ATOMS: atom_id res chain seq x y z
N MET A 1 12.16 -2.46 13.36
CA MET A 1 11.84 -3.87 13.70
C MET A 1 10.46 -3.95 14.30
N LYS A 2 9.67 -4.98 13.98
CA LYS A 2 8.44 -5.29 14.71
C LYS A 2 8.78 -6.20 15.89
N LYS A 3 7.98 -6.13 16.96
CA LYS A 3 8.09 -7.03 18.11
C LYS A 3 6.88 -7.94 18.17
N ASN A 4 7.11 -9.24 18.29
CA ASN A 4 6.07 -10.25 18.52
C ASN A 4 6.49 -11.07 19.74
N TYR A 5 5.72 -11.00 20.82
CA TYR A 5 6.06 -11.63 22.11
C TYR A 5 7.50 -11.34 22.56
N GLY A 6 7.93 -10.08 22.50
CA GLY A 6 9.27 -9.66 22.91
C GLY A 6 10.40 -9.99 21.93
N LYS A 7 10.15 -10.75 20.86
CA LYS A 7 11.14 -11.04 19.82
C LYS A 7 11.09 -10.00 18.70
N GLU A 8 12.24 -9.46 18.35
CA GLU A 8 12.39 -8.55 17.20
C GLU A 8 12.47 -9.35 15.90
N TYR A 9 11.74 -8.89 14.90
CA TYR A 9 11.74 -9.52 13.58
C TYR A 9 11.55 -8.47 12.47
N LEU A 10 11.98 -8.86 11.27
CA LEU A 10 11.68 -8.14 10.04
C LEU A 10 10.22 -8.40 9.68
N GLY A 11 9.36 -7.42 9.94
CA GLY A 11 7.95 -7.50 9.65
C GLY A 11 7.62 -6.97 8.26
N CYS A 12 6.63 -7.58 7.60
CA CYS A 12 6.06 -7.02 6.39
C CYS A 12 5.34 -5.69 6.67
N VAL A 13 5.49 -4.72 5.76
CA VAL A 13 4.72 -3.47 5.71
C VAL A 13 3.72 -3.60 4.57
N ARG A 14 2.42 -3.56 4.87
CA ARG A 14 1.38 -3.56 3.84
C ARG A 14 1.55 -2.31 2.98
N SER A 15 1.70 -2.51 1.68
CA SER A 15 1.99 -1.46 0.71
C SER A 15 1.21 -1.75 -0.58
N THR A 16 0.98 -0.74 -1.40
CA THR A 16 0.29 -0.88 -2.69
C THR A 16 0.98 0.00 -3.72
N PHE A 17 1.09 -0.52 -4.94
CA PHE A 17 1.77 0.11 -6.06
C PHE A 17 0.88 0.00 -7.29
N VAL A 18 0.83 1.06 -8.09
CA VAL A 18 0.20 1.05 -9.41
C VAL A 18 1.31 1.17 -10.42
N ILE A 19 1.37 0.20 -11.32
CA ILE A 19 2.43 0.09 -12.33
C ILE A 19 1.79 0.40 -13.69
N SER A 20 2.37 1.36 -14.40
CA SER A 20 1.99 1.71 -15.77
C SER A 20 2.44 0.62 -16.76
N PRO A 21 1.84 0.54 -17.97
CA PRO A 21 2.23 -0.45 -18.97
C PRO A 21 3.71 -0.39 -19.42
N ASP A 22 4.36 0.76 -19.26
CA ASP A 22 5.79 0.96 -19.53
C ASP A 22 6.72 0.47 -18.40
N GLY A 23 6.15 -0.11 -17.35
CA GLY A 23 6.88 -0.62 -16.18
C GLY A 23 7.21 0.43 -15.14
N THR A 24 6.77 1.68 -15.30
CA THR A 24 6.99 2.75 -14.31
C THR A 24 5.99 2.68 -13.16
N ILE A 25 6.40 3.12 -11.96
CA ILE A 25 5.50 3.25 -10.81
C ILE A 25 4.73 4.56 -10.95
N LYS A 26 3.44 4.47 -11.31
CA LYS A 26 2.53 5.62 -11.40
C LYS A 26 2.16 6.16 -10.02
N TRP A 27 2.00 5.27 -9.06
CA TRP A 27 1.57 5.60 -7.70
C TRP A 27 2.08 4.55 -6.72
N CYS A 28 2.42 4.98 -5.51
CA CYS A 28 2.78 4.06 -4.44
C CYS A 28 2.36 4.59 -3.07
N ARG A 29 1.95 3.68 -2.18
CA ARG A 29 1.83 3.96 -0.75
C ARG A 29 2.31 2.81 0.10
N TYR A 30 2.87 3.19 1.23
CA TYR A 30 3.40 2.32 2.26
C TYR A 30 2.55 2.44 3.52
N ASN A 31 2.64 1.42 4.38
CA ASN A 31 1.96 1.38 5.67
C ASN A 31 0.43 1.58 5.57
N VAL A 32 -0.18 1.01 4.53
CA VAL A 32 -1.60 1.19 4.25
C VAL A 32 -2.47 0.35 5.19
N ARG A 33 -3.64 0.90 5.53
CA ARG A 33 -4.68 0.19 6.29
C ARG A 33 -5.64 -0.46 5.31
N ALA A 34 -6.10 -1.68 5.60
CA ALA A 34 -7.00 -2.40 4.68
C ALA A 34 -8.39 -1.73 4.58
N LYS A 35 -8.92 -1.21 5.69
CA LYS A 35 -10.24 -0.58 5.74
C LYS A 35 -10.24 0.71 4.92
N GLY A 36 -11.14 0.80 3.93
CA GLY A 36 -11.28 1.95 3.03
C GLY A 36 -10.13 2.12 2.04
N HIS A 37 -9.28 1.10 1.87
CA HIS A 37 -8.10 1.20 1.00
C HIS A 37 -8.46 1.36 -0.48
N VAL A 38 -9.46 0.60 -0.94
CA VAL A 38 -9.89 0.60 -2.34
C VAL A 38 -10.55 1.94 -2.70
N ASP A 39 -11.50 2.42 -1.89
CA ASP A 39 -12.15 3.71 -2.10
C ASP A 39 -11.15 4.86 -2.12
N MET A 40 -10.16 4.84 -1.21
CA MET A 40 -9.06 5.82 -1.20
C MET A 40 -8.21 5.73 -2.48
N LEU A 41 -7.87 4.52 -2.92
CA LEU A 41 -7.09 4.29 -4.13
C LEU A 41 -7.83 4.79 -5.38
N MET A 42 -9.12 4.50 -5.50
CA MET A 42 -9.95 4.97 -6.62
C MET A 42 -9.96 6.49 -6.68
N ARG A 43 -10.17 7.15 -5.54
CA ARG A 43 -10.13 8.62 -5.44
C ARG A 43 -8.75 9.19 -5.78
N GLU A 44 -7.65 8.61 -5.28
CA GLU A 44 -6.30 9.11 -5.55
C GLU A 44 -5.86 8.87 -7.01
N LEU A 45 -6.47 7.92 -7.70
CA LEU A 45 -6.22 7.64 -9.12
C LEU A 45 -7.22 8.31 -10.06
N GLU A 46 -8.12 9.13 -9.51
CA GLU A 46 -9.16 9.85 -10.27
C GLU A 46 -10.04 8.91 -11.11
N PHE A 47 -10.30 7.71 -10.60
CA PHE A 47 -11.35 6.86 -11.15
C PHE A 47 -12.70 7.39 -10.66
N GLU A 48 -13.52 7.88 -11.59
CA GLU A 48 -14.93 8.19 -11.33
C GLU A 48 -15.73 6.88 -11.22
N ASP A 49 -16.73 6.88 -10.34
CA ASP A 49 -17.81 5.87 -10.32
C ASP A 49 -18.85 6.16 -11.41
#